data_AF-A0A8D8NVW5-F1
#
_entry.id   AF-A0A8D8NVW5-F1
#
_cell.length_a   1.000
_cell.length_b   1.000
_cell.length_c   1.000
_cell.angle_alpha   90.00
_cell.angle_beta   90.00
_cell.angle_gamma   90.00
#
_symmetry.space_group_name_H-M   'P 1'
#
loop_
_entity.id
_entity.type
_entity.pdbx_description
1 polymer ?
#
loop_
_entity_poly.entity_id
_entity_poly.type
_entity_poly.pdbx_seq_one_letter_code
_entity_poly.pdbx_strand_id
1 'polypeptide(L)'
;IDYHSVQLFERLENLRREPGTKLSTSMQGGGRASMHNELRSLEFWRSITAECLASFFYVFIVCGAAAGAGVGASVSSVLLATALSSGFAVTALTQCFLHVSGAHINPAVTIALAVTRMISPLRLVLYLIAQCGGSIAGAAVLYGVT
;
A
#
# COMPACT_ATOMS: atom_id res chain seq x y z
N ILE A 1 46.88 5.66 -22.15
CA ILE A 1 45.44 5.36 -21.99
C ILE A 1 45.37 3.96 -21.41
N ASP A 2 45.10 3.88 -20.12
CA ASP A 2 45.14 2.65 -19.33
C ASP A 2 44.15 1.60 -19.82
N TYR A 3 44.61 0.36 -19.93
CA TYR A 3 43.78 -0.81 -20.24
C TYR A 3 42.59 -0.95 -19.26
N HIS A 4 42.76 -0.46 -18.03
CA HIS A 4 41.72 -0.43 -17.01
C HIS A 4 40.53 0.45 -17.40
N SER A 5 40.77 1.58 -18.06
CA SER A 5 39.71 2.48 -18.53
C SER A 5 38.92 1.86 -19.69
N VAL A 6 39.61 1.15 -20.59
CA VAL A 6 38.98 0.46 -21.72
C VAL A 6 38.12 -0.70 -21.24
N GLN A 7 38.60 -1.50 -20.27
CA GLN A 7 37.80 -2.58 -19.68
C GLN A 7 36.58 -2.08 -18.91
N LEU A 8 36.71 -0.99 -18.15
CA LEU A 8 35.56 -0.40 -17.46
C LEU A 8 34.49 0.07 -18.44
N PHE A 9 34.91 0.69 -19.55
CA PHE A 9 33.98 1.15 -20.58
C PHE A 9 33.27 -0.03 -21.25
N GLU A 10 33.99 -1.11 -21.54
CA GLU A 10 33.43 -2.32 -22.15
C GLU A 10 32.47 -3.07 -21.19
N ARG A 11 32.76 -3.06 -19.87
CA ARG A 11 31.86 -3.59 -18.84
C ARG A 11 30.61 -2.74 -18.68
N LEU A 12 30.72 -1.41 -18.74
CA LEU A 12 29.58 -0.50 -18.71
C LEU A 12 28.73 -0.64 -19.98
N GLU A 13 29.34 -0.85 -21.15
CA GLU A 13 28.62 -1.08 -22.40
C GLU A 13 27.88 -2.43 -22.39
N ASN A 14 28.49 -3.48 -21.84
CA ASN A 14 27.82 -4.78 -21.66
C ASN A 14 26.64 -4.72 -20.67
N LEU A 15 26.78 -3.98 -19.56
CA LEU A 15 25.68 -3.76 -18.62
C LEU A 15 24.57 -2.88 -19.23
N ARG A 16 24.92 -1.90 -20.07
CA ARG A 16 23.96 -1.13 -20.87
C ARG A 16 23.30 -1.95 -21.98
N ARG A 17 23.85 -3.09 -22.37
CA ARG A 17 23.20 -4.05 -23.29
C ARG A 17 22.25 -5.03 -22.58
N GLU A 18 22.27 -5.11 -21.25
CA GLU A 18 21.31 -5.88 -20.43
C GLU A 18 20.02 -5.18 -19.93
N PRO A 19 19.52 -4.02 -20.44
CA PRO A 19 18.33 -3.38 -19.88
C PRO A 19 17.00 -3.97 -20.40
N GLY A 20 17.03 -4.93 -21.32
CA GLY A 20 15.83 -5.33 -22.09
C GLY A 20 15.19 -6.67 -21.73
N THR A 21 15.98 -7.70 -21.40
CA THR A 21 15.44 -9.08 -21.46
C THR A 21 14.93 -9.60 -20.12
N LYS A 22 15.47 -9.17 -18.97
CA LYS A 22 14.99 -9.64 -17.65
C LYS A 22 13.93 -8.75 -17.01
N LEU A 23 13.77 -7.51 -17.47
CA LEU A 23 12.74 -6.60 -16.93
C LEU A 23 11.39 -6.76 -17.65
N SER A 24 11.39 -7.11 -18.94
CA SER A 24 10.13 -7.37 -19.69
C SER A 24 9.55 -8.77 -19.48
N THR A 25 10.35 -9.78 -19.13
CA THR A 25 9.83 -11.14 -18.90
C THR A 25 9.06 -11.30 -17.59
N SER A 26 9.15 -10.35 -16.66
CA SER A 26 8.23 -10.31 -15.49
C SER A 26 6.91 -9.60 -15.77
N MET A 27 6.76 -8.91 -16.92
CA MET A 27 5.52 -8.23 -17.31
C MET A 27 4.72 -8.97 -18.39
N GLN A 28 5.13 -10.18 -18.78
CA GLN A 28 4.45 -10.93 -19.84
C GLN A 28 4.51 -12.45 -19.67
N GLY A 29 3.80 -12.94 -18.66
CA GLY A 29 3.37 -14.33 -18.53
C GLY A 29 2.26 -14.34 -17.48
N GLY A 30 1.01 -14.69 -17.75
CA GLY A 30 0.47 -15.61 -18.72
C GLY A 30 -0.81 -16.17 -18.08
N GLY A 31 -1.91 -16.19 -18.84
CA GLY A 31 -3.07 -17.00 -18.51
C GLY A 31 -4.18 -16.32 -17.70
N ARG A 32 -5.34 -16.15 -18.35
CA ARG A 32 -6.67 -16.02 -17.72
C ARG A 32 -7.09 -17.32 -17.00
N ALA A 33 -6.15 -18.04 -16.39
CA ALA A 33 -6.32 -19.30 -15.68
C ALA A 33 -5.33 -19.25 -14.51
N SER A 34 -5.69 -18.98 -13.26
CA SER A 34 -6.87 -19.44 -12.53
C SER A 34 -7.15 -18.45 -11.39
N MET A 35 -8.14 -17.57 -11.57
CA MET A 35 -8.58 -16.63 -10.53
C MET A 35 -8.96 -17.38 -9.23
N HIS A 36 -9.45 -18.61 -9.35
CA HIS A 36 -9.81 -19.51 -8.25
C HIS A 36 -8.61 -20.07 -7.48
N ASN A 37 -7.43 -20.20 -8.10
CA ASN A 37 -6.22 -20.68 -7.42
C ASN A 37 -5.48 -19.54 -6.69
N GLU A 38 -5.53 -18.30 -7.20
CA GLU A 38 -5.06 -17.13 -6.45
C GLU A 38 -5.92 -16.86 -5.21
N LEU A 39 -7.25 -17.03 -5.32
CA LEU A 39 -8.20 -16.90 -4.18
C LEU A 39 -7.94 -17.92 -3.05
N ARG A 40 -7.30 -19.05 -3.37
CA ARG A 40 -6.92 -20.09 -2.41
C ARG A 40 -5.50 -19.94 -1.87
N SER A 41 -4.72 -18.98 -2.35
CA SER A 41 -3.37 -18.76 -1.85
C SER A 41 -3.42 -18.07 -0.48
N LEU A 42 -2.58 -18.53 0.45
CA LEU A 42 -2.44 -17.91 1.76
C LEU A 42 -1.97 -16.45 1.65
N GLU A 43 -1.28 -16.10 0.57
CA GLU A 43 -0.81 -14.74 0.32
C GLU A 43 -1.96 -13.78 0.04
N PHE A 44 -3.01 -14.23 -0.66
CA PHE A 44 -4.20 -13.43 -0.93
C PHE A 44 -4.96 -13.09 0.35
N TRP A 45 -5.20 -14.08 1.20
CA TRP A 45 -5.85 -13.87 2.50
C TRP A 45 -4.99 -13.01 3.43
N ARG A 46 -3.67 -13.22 3.47
CA ARG A 46 -2.74 -12.36 4.21
C ARG A 46 -2.81 -10.92 3.74
N SER A 47 -2.90 -10.71 2.43
CA SER A 47 -3.02 -9.38 1.82
C SER A 47 -4.33 -8.68 2.22
N ILE A 48 -5.46 -9.39 2.22
CA ILE A 48 -6.75 -8.85 2.67
C ILE A 48 -6.70 -8.46 4.14
N THR A 49 -6.14 -9.33 4.99
CA THR A 49 -6.00 -9.03 6.42
C THR A 49 -5.06 -7.85 6.66
N ALA A 50 -4.00 -7.71 5.84
CA ALA A 50 -3.09 -6.58 5.89
C ALA A 50 -3.79 -5.27 5.53
N GLU A 51 -4.61 -5.23 4.49
CA GLU A 51 -5.40 -4.03 4.14
C GLU A 51 -6.41 -3.66 5.23
N CYS A 52 -7.11 -4.65 5.78
CA CYS A 52 -8.03 -4.43 6.88
C CYS A 52 -7.32 -3.82 8.10
N LEU A 53 -6.18 -4.40 8.48
CA LEU A 53 -5.41 -3.97 9.64
C LEU A 53 -4.75 -2.61 9.40
N ALA A 54 -4.27 -2.34 8.19
CA ALA A 54 -3.70 -1.06 7.81
C ALA A 54 -4.76 0.05 7.87
N SER A 55 -5.95 -0.16 7.29
CA SER A 55 -7.05 0.80 7.36
C SER A 55 -7.57 1.00 8.79
N PHE A 56 -7.60 -0.06 9.61
CA PHE A 56 -7.92 0.03 11.04
C PHE A 56 -6.97 0.98 11.78
N PHE A 57 -5.66 0.74 11.68
CA PHE A 57 -4.68 1.57 12.38
C PHE A 57 -4.64 2.99 11.84
N TYR A 58 -4.82 3.17 10.53
CA TYR A 58 -4.88 4.50 9.92
C TYR A 58 -6.00 5.34 10.52
N VAL A 59 -7.24 4.82 10.53
CA VAL A 59 -8.40 5.54 11.09
C VAL A 59 -8.23 5.75 12.59
N PHE A 60 -7.80 4.74 13.33
CA PHE A 60 -7.59 4.84 14.78
C PHE A 60 -6.61 5.97 15.14
N ILE A 61 -5.46 6.04 14.46
CA ILE A 61 -4.41 7.02 14.73
C ILE A 61 -4.83 8.43 14.28
N VAL A 62 -5.43 8.57 13.11
CA VAL A 62 -5.81 9.88 12.55
C VAL A 62 -7.00 10.47 13.30
N CYS A 63 -8.06 9.69 13.49
CA CYS A 63 -9.21 10.16 14.26
C CYS A 63 -8.87 10.35 15.74
N GLY A 64 -7.99 9.51 16.31
CA GLY A 64 -7.52 9.68 17.68
C GLY A 64 -6.72 10.96 17.88
N ALA A 65 -5.88 11.33 16.91
CA ALA A 65 -5.17 12.61 16.94
C ALA A 65 -6.13 13.81 16.88
N ALA A 66 -7.23 13.70 16.12
CA ALA A 66 -8.25 14.74 16.07
C ALA A 66 -9.08 14.81 17.37
N ALA A 67 -9.48 13.66 17.93
CA ALA A 67 -10.29 13.57 19.15
C ALA A 67 -9.51 13.95 20.42
N GLY A 68 -8.19 13.71 20.44
CA GLY A 68 -7.32 14.07 21.57
C GLY A 68 -7.07 15.57 21.72
N ALA A 69 -7.43 16.38 20.71
CA ALA A 69 -7.42 17.82 20.84
C ALA A 69 -8.62 18.27 21.69
N GLY A 70 -8.39 18.37 23.01
CA GLY A 70 -9.44 18.67 23.99
C GLY A 70 -10.28 19.92 23.69
N VAL A 71 -11.41 20.03 24.41
CA VAL A 71 -12.38 21.13 24.24
C VAL A 71 -11.70 22.48 24.46
N GLY A 72 -11.70 23.33 23.43
CA GLY A 72 -11.06 24.65 23.45
C GLY A 72 -9.71 24.73 22.73
N ALA A 73 -9.22 23.62 22.16
CA ALA A 73 -8.04 23.63 21.31
C ALA A 73 -8.25 24.51 20.06
N SER A 74 -7.21 25.26 19.67
CA SER A 74 -7.23 26.04 18.43
C SER A 74 -7.38 25.11 17.22
N VAL A 75 -8.24 25.49 16.28
CA VAL A 75 -8.47 24.74 15.03
C VAL A 75 -7.14 24.47 14.30
N SER A 76 -6.23 25.45 14.28
CA SER A 76 -4.89 25.27 13.68
C SER A 76 -4.08 24.15 14.35
N SER A 77 -4.17 24.02 15.67
CA SER A 77 -3.44 22.98 16.42
C SER A 77 -4.00 21.58 16.11
N VAL A 78 -5.33 21.45 16.04
CA VAL A 78 -6.00 20.18 15.69
C VAL A 78 -5.66 19.76 14.26
N LEU A 79 -5.74 20.70 13.32
CA LEU A 79 -5.40 20.45 11.92
C LEU A 79 -3.94 20.05 11.76
N LEU A 80 -3.02 20.74 12.43
CA LEU A 80 -1.60 20.41 12.37
C LEU A 80 -1.31 19.02 12.95
N ALA A 81 -1.86 18.71 14.12
CA ALA A 81 -1.70 17.39 14.75
C ALA A 81 -2.26 16.27 13.87
N THR A 82 -3.45 16.46 13.31
CA THR A 82 -4.11 15.48 12.44
C THR A 82 -3.36 15.31 11.12
N ALA A 83 -2.87 16.39 10.51
CA ALA A 83 -2.09 16.35 9.29
C ALA A 83 -0.77 15.60 9.48
N LEU A 84 -0.01 15.94 10.53
CA LEU A 84 1.23 15.25 10.89
C LEU A 84 0.98 13.76 11.21
N SER A 85 -0.05 13.48 12.01
CA SER A 85 -0.47 12.11 12.33
C SER A 85 -0.79 11.32 11.07
N SER A 86 -1.56 11.89 10.14
CA SER A 86 -1.91 11.21 8.88
C SER A 86 -0.69 10.91 8.01
N GLY A 87 0.27 11.83 7.91
CA GLY A 87 1.49 11.67 7.13
C GLY A 87 2.42 10.61 7.71
N PHE A 88 2.60 10.61 9.04
CA PHE A 88 3.38 9.59 9.73
C PHE A 88 2.68 8.22 9.69
N ALA A 89 1.37 8.18 9.94
CA ALA A 89 0.60 6.95 9.91
C ALA A 89 0.65 6.28 8.53
N VAL A 90 0.36 7.02 7.45
CA VAL A 90 0.41 6.44 6.10
C VAL A 90 1.81 5.97 5.74
N THR A 91 2.86 6.73 6.11
CA THR A 91 4.25 6.34 5.83
C THR A 91 4.64 5.06 6.58
N ALA A 92 4.35 4.99 7.88
CA ALA A 92 4.66 3.82 8.71
C ALA A 92 3.90 2.58 8.22
N LEU A 93 2.60 2.72 7.98
CA LEU A 93 1.76 1.63 7.48
C LEU A 93 2.20 1.18 6.09
N THR A 94 2.59 2.12 5.22
CA THR A 94 3.15 1.76 3.92
C THR A 94 4.42 0.95 4.10
N GLN A 95 5.39 1.37 4.93
CA GLN A 95 6.61 0.59 5.15
C GLN A 95 6.33 -0.83 5.68
N CYS A 96 5.32 -1.00 6.54
CA CYS A 96 4.94 -2.32 7.08
C CYS A 96 4.21 -3.20 6.06
N PHE A 97 3.29 -2.63 5.28
CA PHE A 97 2.34 -3.39 4.46
C PHE A 97 2.63 -3.36 2.96
N LEU A 98 3.64 -2.59 2.51
CA LEU A 98 4.02 -2.50 1.09
C LEU A 98 4.38 -3.87 0.51
N HIS A 99 5.19 -4.65 1.22
CA HIS A 99 5.64 -5.98 0.77
C HIS A 99 4.56 -7.06 0.87
N VAL A 100 3.50 -6.83 1.64
CA VAL A 100 2.45 -7.84 1.89
C VAL A 100 1.25 -7.63 0.97
N SER A 101 0.81 -6.38 0.81
CA SER A 101 -0.42 -6.06 0.07
C SER A 101 -0.26 -5.02 -1.04
N GLY A 102 0.86 -4.31 -1.07
CA GLY A 102 1.01 -3.09 -1.88
C GLY A 102 0.50 -1.83 -1.17
N ALA A 103 0.07 -1.96 0.09
CA ALA A 103 -0.37 -0.86 0.97
C ALA A 103 -1.34 0.11 0.27
N HIS A 104 -2.49 -0.39 -0.21
CA HIS A 104 -3.47 0.50 -0.82
C HIS A 104 -4.13 1.37 0.24
N ILE A 105 -4.50 0.78 1.39
CA ILE A 105 -5.05 1.40 2.63
C ILE A 105 -6.35 2.21 2.40
N ASN A 106 -6.70 2.47 1.15
CA ASN A 106 -7.68 3.42 0.68
C ASN A 106 -8.46 2.83 -0.50
N PRO A 107 -9.80 2.88 -0.45
CA PRO A 107 -10.65 2.37 -1.51
C PRO A 107 -10.47 3.15 -2.82
N ALA A 108 -10.21 4.47 -2.75
CA ALA A 108 -9.97 5.30 -3.93
C ALA A 108 -8.68 4.90 -4.68
N VAL A 109 -7.62 4.57 -3.93
CA VAL A 109 -6.34 4.09 -4.51
C VAL A 109 -6.52 2.72 -5.14
N THR A 110 -7.26 1.83 -4.47
CA THR A 110 -7.56 0.49 -5.01
C THR A 110 -8.38 0.57 -6.31
N ILE A 111 -9.36 1.48 -6.37
CA ILE A 111 -10.15 1.74 -7.59
C ILE A 111 -9.25 2.32 -8.70
N ALA A 112 -8.38 3.28 -8.38
CA ALA A 112 -7.46 3.85 -9.35
C ALA A 112 -6.58 2.78 -10.01
N LEU A 113 -6.01 1.86 -9.21
CA LEU A 113 -5.22 0.73 -9.71
C LEU A 113 -6.04 -0.28 -10.51
N ALA A 114 -7.32 -0.47 -10.17
CA ALA A 114 -8.23 -1.29 -10.94
C ALA A 114 -8.54 -0.68 -12.33
N VAL A 115 -8.69 0.65 -12.41
CA VAL A 115 -8.86 1.37 -13.68
C VAL A 115 -7.62 1.23 -14.57
N THR A 116 -6.43 1.21 -13.96
CA THR A 116 -5.15 0.94 -14.66
C THR A 116 -4.99 -0.54 -15.06
N ARG A 117 -6.00 -1.41 -14.84
CA ARG A 117 -5.96 -2.87 -15.11
C ARG A 117 -4.85 -3.62 -14.36
N MET A 118 -4.33 -3.04 -13.28
CA MET A 118 -3.27 -3.65 -12.45
C MET A 118 -3.83 -4.70 -11.48
N ILE A 119 -5.15 -4.72 -11.25
CA ILE A 119 -5.80 -5.56 -10.24
C ILE A 119 -7.07 -6.21 -10.82
N SER A 120 -7.31 -7.48 -10.45
CA SER A 120 -8.57 -8.19 -10.73
C SER A 120 -9.78 -7.52 -10.04
N PRO A 121 -10.95 -7.43 -10.71
CA PRO A 121 -12.16 -6.84 -10.13
C PRO A 121 -12.67 -7.58 -8.88
N LEU A 122 -12.38 -8.87 -8.73
CA LEU A 122 -12.76 -9.64 -7.52
C LEU A 122 -11.89 -9.25 -6.32
N ARG A 123 -10.58 -9.04 -6.56
CA ARG A 123 -9.62 -8.56 -5.55
C ARG A 123 -9.95 -7.13 -5.12
N LEU A 124 -10.37 -6.28 -6.05
CA LEU A 124 -10.87 -4.94 -5.78
C LEU A 124 -12.02 -4.96 -4.75
N VAL A 125 -13.08 -5.75 -5.01
CA VAL A 125 -14.26 -5.80 -4.13
C VAL A 125 -13.90 -6.31 -2.73
N LEU A 126 -13.05 -7.34 -2.63
CA LEU A 126 -12.62 -7.87 -1.33
C LEU A 126 -11.77 -6.87 -0.55
N TYR A 127 -10.93 -6.09 -1.24
CA TYR A 127 -10.13 -5.03 -0.59
C TYR A 127 -11.01 -3.89 -0.11
N LEU A 128 -12.01 -3.48 -0.90
CA LEU A 128 -12.99 -2.48 -0.50
C LEU A 128 -13.71 -2.89 0.79
N ILE A 129 -14.21 -4.13 0.85
CA ILE A 129 -14.90 -4.64 2.04
C ILE A 129 -13.94 -4.68 3.24
N ALA A 130 -12.71 -5.14 3.04
CA ALA A 130 -11.71 -5.22 4.10
C ALA A 130 -11.29 -3.84 4.63
N GLN A 131 -11.03 -2.87 3.74
CA GLN A 131 -10.67 -1.50 4.12
C GLN A 131 -11.81 -0.79 4.83
N CYS A 132 -13.06 -0.93 4.34
CA CYS A 132 -14.24 -0.38 5.01
C CYS A 132 -14.45 -1.04 6.38
N GLY A 133 -14.37 -2.37 6.46
CA GLY A 133 -14.51 -3.12 7.71
C GLY A 133 -13.45 -2.71 8.75
N GLY A 134 -12.19 -2.62 8.33
CA GLY A 134 -11.08 -2.15 9.18
C GLY A 134 -11.28 -0.72 9.66
N SER A 135 -11.69 0.19 8.76
CA SER A 135 -11.98 1.60 9.10
C SER A 135 -13.10 1.72 10.13
N ILE A 136 -14.20 0.98 9.96
CA ILE A 136 -15.33 0.97 10.90
C ILE A 136 -14.88 0.42 12.26
N ALA A 137 -14.11 -0.67 12.27
CA ALA A 137 -13.57 -1.23 13.51
C ALA A 137 -12.63 -0.24 14.23
N GLY A 138 -11.80 0.50 13.48
CA GLY A 138 -10.89 1.51 14.02
C GLY A 138 -11.67 2.66 14.68
N ALA A 139 -12.71 3.14 14.01
CA ALA A 139 -13.61 4.16 14.55
C ALA A 139 -14.38 3.66 15.78
N ALA A 140 -14.86 2.41 15.76
CA ALA A 140 -15.60 1.82 16.88
C ALA A 140 -14.71 1.63 18.13
N VAL A 141 -13.46 1.18 17.95
CA VAL A 141 -12.49 1.07 19.06
C VAL A 141 -12.15 2.44 19.61
N LEU A 142 -11.94 3.43 18.72
CA LEU A 142 -11.68 4.80 19.16
C LEU A 142 -12.85 5.34 19.99
N TYR A 143 -14.08 5.17 19.54
CA TYR A 143 -15.29 5.57 20.28
C TYR A 143 -15.41 4.88 21.65
N GLY A 144 -14.92 3.64 21.80
CA GLY A 144 -14.88 2.97 23.10
C GLY A 144 -13.78 3.47 24.03
N VAL A 145 -12.75 4.16 23.51
CA VAL A 145 -11.58 4.65 24.27
C VAL A 145 -11.68 6.13 24.63
N THR A 146 -12.34 6.95 23.81
CA THR A 146 -12.58 8.39 24.02
C THR A 146 -13.89 8.66 24.72
#